data_AF-A0A380FKN3-F1
#
_entry.id   AF-A0A380FKN3-F1
#
_cell.length_a   1.000
_cell.length_b   1.000
_cell.length_c   1.000
_cell.angle_alpha   90.00
_cell.angle_beta   90.00
_cell.angle_gamma   90.00
#
_symmetry.space_group_name_H-M   'P 1'
#
loop_
_entity.id
_entity.type
_entity.pdbx_description
1 polymer ?
#
loop_
_entity_poly.entity_id
_entity_poly.type
_entity_poly.pdbx_seq_one_letter_code
_entity_poly.pdbx_strand_id
1 'polypeptide(L)' 'MANKNYPDKMKAIVAYAPGDYKYETVDTPVIENAKEIVVKVEACGICAGDIKAYGGCA' A
#
# COMPACT_ATOMS: atom_id res chain seq x y z
N MET A 1 9.48 -3.63 -22.33
CA MET A 1 8.75 -3.63 -21.05
C MET A 1 9.61 -4.38 -20.05
N ALA A 2 9.90 -3.81 -18.89
CA ALA A 2 10.79 -4.44 -17.91
C ALA A 2 10.23 -5.79 -17.46
N ASN A 3 11.07 -6.83 -17.38
CA ASN A 3 10.64 -8.13 -16.87
C ASN A 3 10.23 -7.99 -15.40
N LYS A 4 8.96 -8.29 -15.09
CA LYS A 4 8.40 -8.26 -13.73
C LYS A 4 9.06 -9.36 -12.90
N ASN A 5 9.77 -8.98 -11.83
CA ASN A 5 10.44 -9.91 -10.90
C ASN A 5 9.76 -9.99 -9.52
N TYR A 6 8.55 -9.47 -9.41
CA TYR A 6 7.77 -9.35 -8.17
C TYR A 6 6.38 -10.01 -8.36
N PRO A 7 5.74 -10.47 -7.28
CA PRO A 7 4.49 -11.23 -7.37
C PRO A 7 3.33 -10.39 -7.93
N ASP A 8 2.32 -11.06 -8.49
CA ASP A 8 1.09 -10.42 -8.98
C ASP A 8 0.22 -9.86 -7.86
N LYS A 9 0.33 -10.44 -6.66
CA LYS A 9 -0.38 -9.99 -5.47
C LYS A 9 0.56 -9.72 -4.31
N MET A 10 0.17 -8.79 -3.45
CA MET A 10 0.90 -8.42 -2.23
C MET A 10 -0.04 -8.30 -1.04
N LYS A 11 0.54 -8.40 0.16
CA LYS A 11 -0.18 -8.16 1.42
C LYS A 11 -0.22 -6.66 1.71
N ALA A 12 -1.37 -6.16 2.14
CA ALA A 12 -1.56 -4.74 2.47
C ALA A 12 -2.55 -4.56 3.63
N ILE A 13 -2.46 -3.42 4.31
CA ILE A 13 -3.55 -2.91 5.14
C ILE A 13 -4.34 -1.92 4.26
N VAL A 14 -5.63 -2.18 4.05
CA VAL A 14 -6.53 -1.37 3.22
C VAL A 14 -7.49 -0.60 4.11
N ALA A 15 -7.55 0.72 3.92
CA ALA A 15 -8.47 1.60 4.62
C ALA A 15 -9.77 1.75 3.81
N TYR A 16 -10.90 1.29 4.36
CA TYR A 16 -12.22 1.41 3.72
C TYR A 16 -13.04 2.58 4.29
N ALA A 17 -12.89 2.87 5.58
CA ALA A 17 -13.56 3.96 6.27
C ALA A 17 -12.79 4.33 7.56
N PRO A 18 -13.11 5.45 8.23
CA PRO A 18 -12.59 5.71 9.58
C PRO A 18 -12.88 4.52 10.50
N GLY A 19 -11.85 4.02 11.17
CA GLY A 19 -11.96 2.80 11.99
C GLY A 19 -11.91 1.46 11.24
N ASP A 20 -12.09 1.44 9.92
CA ASP A 20 -12.22 0.22 9.11
C ASP A 20 -10.98 -0.02 8.23
N TYR A 21 -9.95 -0.64 8.84
CA TYR A 21 -8.69 -1.00 8.20
C TYR A 21 -8.52 -2.51 8.25
N LYS A 22 -8.27 -3.16 7.10
CA LYS A 22 -8.23 -4.62 6.99
C LYS A 22 -6.92 -5.10 6.39
N TYR A 23 -6.41 -6.20 6.92
CA TYR A 23 -5.24 -6.88 6.38
C TYR A 23 -5.66 -7.89 5.31
N GLU A 24 -5.29 -7.62 4.06
CA GLU A 24 -5.79 -8.37 2.91
C GLU A 24 -4.68 -8.61 1.87
N THR A 25 -4.97 -9.47 0.90
CA THR A 25 -4.12 -9.69 -0.27
C THR A 25 -4.71 -8.93 -1.45
N VAL A 26 -3.96 -7.95 -1.96
CA VAL A 26 -4.36 -7.06 -3.05
C VAL A 26 -3.45 -7.25 -4.27
N ASP A 27 -3.83 -6.69 -5.41
CA ASP A 27 -2.97 -6.72 -6.60
C ASP A 27 -1.75 -5.82 -6.42
N THR A 28 -0.59 -6.27 -6.89
CA THR A 28 0.65 -5.49 -6.85
C THR A 28 0.55 -4.32 -7.84
N PRO A 29 0.98 -3.10 -7.48
CA PRO A 29 0.96 -1.94 -8.38
C PRO A 29 1.68 -2.22 -9.70
N VAL A 30 1.12 -1.69 -10.79
CA VAL A 30 1.67 -1.81 -12.15
C VAL A 30 2.29 -0.46 -12.53
N ILE A 31 3.51 -0.50 -13.06
CA ILE A 31 4.18 0.68 -13.60
C ILE A 31 3.50 1.07 -14.92
N GLU A 32 2.91 2.25 -14.98
CA GLU A 32 2.19 2.73 -16.17
C GLU A 32 3.10 3.55 -17.10
N ASN A 33 4.13 4.20 -16.56
CA ASN A 33 5.06 5.03 -17.34
C ASN A 33 6.49 5.01 -16.79
N ALA A 34 7.42 5.60 -17.55
CA ALA A 34 8.85 5.58 -17.23
C ALA A 34 9.27 6.41 -16.00
N LYS A 35 8.34 7.13 -15.34
CA LYS A 35 8.61 7.97 -14.16
C LYS A 35 8.17 7.33 -12.84
N GLU A 36 7.78 6.06 -12.87
CA GLU A 36 7.31 5.32 -11.71
C GLU A 36 8.30 4.22 -11.31
N ILE A 37 8.27 3.87 -10.02
CA ILE A 37 9.03 2.77 -9.46
C ILE A 37 8.13 1.95 -8.54
N VAL A 38 8.32 0.64 -8.55
CA VAL A 38 7.70 -0.27 -7.57
C VAL A 38 8.76 -0.67 -6.56
N VAL A 39 8.45 -0.50 -5.28
CA VAL A 39 9.36 -0.78 -4.17
C VAL A 39 8.79 -1.89 -3.30
N LYS A 40 9.60 -2.93 -3.05
CA LYS A 40 9.28 -3.94 -2.04
C LYS A 40 9.53 -3.34 -0.65
N VAL A 41 8.46 -3.17 0.13
CA VAL A 41 8.55 -2.66 1.49
C VAL A 41 8.97 -3.78 2.43
N GLU A 42 10.12 -3.66 3.08
CA GLU A 42 10.59 -4.61 4.11
C GLU A 42 10.03 -4.28 5.50
N ALA A 43 9.85 -2.99 5.81
CA ALA A 43 9.28 -2.51 7.06
C ALA A 43 8.57 -1.16 6.86
N CYS A 44 7.52 -0.90 7.64
CA CYS A 44 6.80 0.37 7.69
C CYS A 44 6.54 0.72 9.16
N GLY A 45 6.93 1.93 9.56
CA GLY A 45 6.61 2.47 10.89
C GLY A 45 5.26 3.18 10.86
N ILE A 46 4.59 3.23 12.02
CA ILE A 46 3.34 3.98 12.20
C ILE A 46 3.70 5.37 12.75
N CYS A 47 3.27 6.40 12.04
CA CYS A 47 3.43 7.79 12.45
C CYS A 47 2.12 8.35 13.05
N ALA A 48 2.20 9.53 13.67
CA ALA A 48 1.02 10.24 14.17
C ALA A 48 -0.01 10.54 13.06
N GLY A 49 0.46 10.71 11.81
CA GLY A 49 -0.40 10.92 10.65
C GLY A 49 -1.34 9.74 10.37
N ASP A 50 -0.85 8.51 10.56
CA ASP A 50 -1.65 7.30 10.33
C ASP A 50 -2.77 7.19 11.38
N ILE A 51 -2.48 7.55 12.64
CA ILE A 51 -3.49 7.59 13.71
C ILE A 51 -4.56 8.65 13.40
N LYS A 52 -4.15 9.82 12.90
CA LYS A 52 -5.10 10.86 12.46
C LYS A 52 -5.98 10.36 11.31
N ALA A 53 -5.40 9.67 10.33
CA ALA A 53 -6.14 9.11 9.20
C ALA A 53 -7.11 8.00 9.63
N TYR A 54 -6.72 7.15 10.59
CA TYR A 54 -7.58 6.13 11.16
C TYR A 54 -8.84 6.73 11.81
N GLY A 55 -8.71 7.88 12.48
CA GLY A 55 -9.82 8.64 13.05
C GLY A 55 -10.68 9.42 12.04
N GLY A 56 -10.39 9.32 10.73
CA GLY A 56 -11.15 9.98 9.68
C GLY A 56 -10.70 11.41 9.36
N CYS A 57 -9.44 11.75 9.64
CA CYS A 57 -8.83 13.04 9.32
C CYS A 57 -9.51 14.27 9.96
N ALA A 58 -10.34 14.04 10.98
CA ALA A 58 -10.96 15.10 11.79
C ALA A 58 -9.93 15.96 12.53
#